data_AF-A0A7W5BAA3-F1
#
_entry.id   AF-A0A7W5BAA3-F1
#
_cell.length_a   1.000
_cell.length_b   1.000
_cell.length_c   1.000
_cell.angle_alpha   90.00
_cell.angle_beta   90.00
_cell.angle_gamma   90.00
#
_symmetry.space_group_name_H-M   'P 1'
#
loop_
_entity.id
_entity.type
_entity.pdbx_description
1 polymer ?
#
loop_
_entity_poly.entity_id
_entity_poly.type
_entity_poly.pdbx_seq_one_letter_code
_entity_poly.pdbx_strand_id
1 'polypeptide(L)'
;MFIAKKIALPIVLATAVSAQAQTSVTVSTSRPAEAGFRADLHQAHCNEINYELAFYRHQRNAFFSSSINSAGKIDISNTKFAQTLLKQPLLGHLGLSCSRQGLNITFIGVDFTTNTQPKGVTYKLTILNNGSFIEDQGLVEVPLDYVGAVLGRNAEFK
;
A
#
# COMPACT_ATOMS: atom_id res chain seq x y z
N MET A 1 17.44 -55.62 -63.17
CA MET A 1 18.32 -54.48 -63.51
C MET A 1 17.56 -53.21 -63.11
N PHE A 2 17.81 -52.69 -61.91
CA PHE A 2 17.01 -51.61 -61.31
C PHE A 2 17.81 -50.31 -61.31
N ILE A 3 17.27 -49.27 -61.93
CA ILE A 3 17.87 -47.95 -62.10
C ILE A 3 17.56 -47.12 -60.84
N ALA A 4 18.58 -46.83 -60.04
CA ALA A 4 18.48 -45.99 -58.86
C ALA A 4 18.37 -44.51 -59.26
N LYS A 5 17.17 -43.94 -59.08
CA LYS A 5 16.86 -42.53 -59.36
C LYS A 5 17.30 -41.68 -58.16
N LYS A 6 18.40 -40.94 -58.29
CA LYS A 6 18.89 -39.98 -57.28
C LYS A 6 17.97 -38.75 -57.27
N ILE A 7 17.21 -38.59 -56.19
CA ILE A 7 16.41 -37.38 -55.92
C ILE A 7 17.33 -36.37 -55.23
N ALA A 8 17.62 -35.28 -55.92
CA ALA A 8 18.36 -34.15 -55.35
C ALA A 8 17.39 -33.27 -54.54
N LEU A 9 17.65 -33.13 -53.23
CA LEU A 9 16.91 -32.26 -52.32
C LEU A 9 17.46 -30.83 -52.44
N PRO A 10 16.64 -29.79 -52.69
CA PRO A 10 17.10 -28.41 -52.63
C PRO A 10 17.32 -27.98 -51.17
N ILE A 11 18.54 -27.56 -50.86
CA ILE A 11 18.91 -26.92 -49.59
C ILE A 11 18.34 -25.50 -49.63
N VAL A 12 17.32 -25.24 -48.82
CA VAL A 12 16.81 -23.88 -48.58
C VAL A 12 17.79 -23.19 -47.65
N LEU A 13 18.63 -22.29 -48.20
CA LEU A 13 19.41 -21.35 -47.40
C LEU A 13 18.45 -20.34 -46.77
N ALA A 14 18.15 -20.51 -45.49
CA ALA A 14 17.53 -19.47 -44.68
C ALA A 14 18.59 -18.39 -44.42
N THR A 15 18.52 -17.28 -45.16
CA THR A 15 19.27 -16.07 -44.83
C THR A 15 18.70 -15.52 -43.53
N ALA A 16 19.42 -15.72 -42.43
CA ALA A 16 19.15 -15.05 -41.16
C ALA A 16 19.32 -13.54 -41.38
N VAL A 17 18.22 -12.85 -41.65
CA VAL A 17 18.16 -11.40 -41.53
C VAL A 17 18.35 -11.10 -40.05
N SER A 18 19.55 -10.61 -39.72
CA SER A 18 19.81 -9.98 -38.43
C SER A 18 18.88 -8.78 -38.31
N ALA A 19 17.69 -9.01 -37.77
CA ALA A 19 16.81 -7.96 -37.33
C ALA A 19 17.57 -7.19 -36.25
N GLN A 20 18.17 -6.08 -36.63
CA GLN A 20 18.67 -5.08 -35.70
C GLN A 20 17.46 -4.60 -34.94
N ALA A 21 17.18 -5.25 -33.81
CA ALA A 21 16.21 -4.80 -32.84
C ALA A 21 16.64 -3.38 -32.47
N GLN A 22 15.92 -2.39 -32.98
CA GLN A 22 16.06 -1.02 -32.52
C GLN A 22 15.76 -1.05 -31.03
N THR A 23 16.81 -0.98 -30.22
CA THR A 23 16.68 -0.78 -28.78
C THR A 23 16.10 0.61 -28.59
N SER A 24 14.78 0.73 -28.63
CA SER A 24 14.10 1.94 -28.22
C SER A 24 14.27 2.04 -26.71
N VAL A 25 15.27 2.81 -26.26
CA VAL A 25 15.29 3.29 -24.89
C VAL A 25 14.17 4.32 -24.81
N THR A 26 12.99 3.90 -24.40
CA THR A 26 11.92 4.81 -24.01
C THR A 26 12.40 5.52 -22.75
N VAL A 27 13.04 6.67 -22.92
CA VAL A 27 13.25 7.62 -21.82
C VAL A 27 11.88 8.19 -21.53
N SER A 28 11.12 7.52 -20.67
CA SER A 28 9.97 8.15 -20.04
C SER A 28 10.54 9.27 -19.17
N THR A 29 10.44 10.51 -19.64
CA THR A 29 10.44 11.65 -18.74
C THR A 29 9.12 11.61 -17.99
N SER A 30 8.93 10.59 -17.15
CA SER A 30 7.96 10.66 -16.08
C SER A 30 8.46 11.79 -15.20
N ARG A 31 7.98 13.01 -15.43
CA ARG A 31 7.71 13.91 -14.31
C ARG A 31 7.00 12.98 -13.31
N PRO A 32 7.58 12.67 -12.15
CA PRO A 32 6.84 11.89 -11.16
C PRO A 32 5.54 12.66 -11.00
N ALA A 33 4.41 12.04 -11.38
CA ALA A 33 3.10 12.64 -11.24
C ALA A 33 3.09 13.23 -9.83
N GLU A 34 2.93 14.56 -9.73
CA GLU A 34 3.19 15.32 -8.51
C GLU A 34 2.85 14.47 -7.30
N ALA A 35 3.87 14.11 -6.51
CA ALA A 35 3.69 13.37 -5.27
C ALA A 35 2.75 14.09 -4.27
N GLY A 36 2.26 15.27 -4.66
CA GLY A 36 1.20 16.13 -4.15
C GLY A 36 -0.22 15.58 -4.11
N PHE A 37 -0.63 14.64 -4.97
CA PHE A 37 -2.07 14.39 -5.16
C PHE A 37 -2.53 12.95 -5.00
N ARG A 38 -1.63 12.04 -4.61
CA ARG A 38 -1.97 10.63 -4.44
C ARG A 38 -2.56 10.37 -3.06
N ALA A 39 -3.67 9.64 -3.04
CA ALA A 39 -4.20 9.06 -1.81
C ALA A 39 -3.29 7.91 -1.36
N ASP A 40 -3.00 7.86 -0.08
CA ASP A 40 -2.43 6.69 0.59
C ASP A 40 -3.60 5.78 0.97
N LEU A 41 -3.77 4.69 0.20
CA LEU A 41 -4.90 3.77 0.30
C LEU A 41 -4.50 2.51 1.06
N HIS A 42 -5.27 2.20 2.10
CA HIS A 42 -5.13 0.98 2.89
C HIS A 42 -6.42 0.19 2.80
N GLN A 43 -6.33 -1.04 2.32
CA GLN A 43 -7.49 -1.89 2.07
C GLN A 43 -7.42 -3.17 2.87
N ALA A 44 -8.57 -3.65 3.31
CA ALA A 44 -8.70 -4.94 3.98
C ALA A 44 -10.00 -5.62 3.54
N HIS A 45 -9.97 -6.95 3.48
CA HIS A 45 -11.15 -7.77 3.16
C HIS A 45 -11.46 -8.68 4.35
N CYS A 46 -12.67 -8.56 4.91
CA CYS A 46 -13.12 -9.38 6.04
C CYS A 46 -14.55 -9.86 5.81
N ASN A 47 -14.80 -11.17 5.89
CA ASN A 47 -16.15 -11.76 5.81
C ASN A 47 -17.00 -11.17 4.67
N GLU A 48 -16.45 -11.12 3.45
CA GLU A 48 -17.09 -10.55 2.25
C GLU A 48 -17.26 -9.02 2.25
N ILE A 49 -16.78 -8.32 3.28
CA ILE A 49 -16.79 -6.86 3.37
C ILE A 49 -15.41 -6.33 2.95
N ASN A 50 -15.40 -5.42 1.97
CA ASN A 50 -14.22 -4.66 1.61
C ASN A 50 -14.20 -3.35 2.40
N TYR A 51 -13.09 -3.08 3.07
CA TYR A 51 -12.84 -1.83 3.76
C TYR A 51 -11.74 -1.05 3.06
N GLU A 52 -11.88 0.26 3.03
CA GLU A 52 -10.86 1.17 2.52
C GLU A 52 -10.68 2.35 3.48
N LEU A 53 -9.42 2.67 3.75
CA LEU A 53 -8.99 3.91 4.36
C LEU A 53 -8.16 4.69 3.34
N ALA A 54 -8.54 5.93 3.09
CA ALA A 54 -7.86 6.80 2.14
C ALA A 54 -7.34 8.05 2.86
N PHE A 55 -6.03 8.28 2.84
CA PHE A 55 -5.43 9.50 3.38
C PHE A 55 -4.92 10.40 2.25
N TYR A 56 -5.46 11.61 2.17
CA TYR A 56 -5.04 12.66 1.26
C TYR A 56 -4.22 13.69 2.03
N ARG A 57 -2.93 13.40 2.25
CA ARG A 57 -2.05 14.19 3.14
C ARG A 57 -1.99 15.68 2.77
N HIS A 58 -1.94 16.00 1.48
CA HIS A 58 -1.88 17.39 0.99
C HIS A 58 -3.17 18.17 1.23
N GLN A 59 -4.32 17.49 1.15
CA GLN A 59 -5.62 18.09 1.44
C GLN A 59 -6.00 18.00 2.92
N ARG A 60 -5.19 17.29 3.73
CA ARG A 60 -5.47 16.95 5.13
C ARG A 60 -6.83 16.28 5.32
N ASN A 61 -7.20 15.42 4.37
CA ASN A 61 -8.43 14.66 4.41
C ASN A 61 -8.16 13.18 4.63
N ALA A 62 -9.07 12.52 5.34
CA ALA A 62 -9.08 11.07 5.50
C ALA A 62 -10.51 10.56 5.37
N PHE A 63 -10.67 9.45 4.65
CA PHE A 63 -11.97 8.81 4.44
C PHE A 63 -11.91 7.34 4.79
N PHE A 64 -13.01 6.85 5.34
CA PHE A 64 -13.27 5.42 5.55
C PHE A 64 -14.46 5.00 4.68
N SER A 65 -14.40 3.81 4.12
CA SER A 65 -15.56 3.19 3.47
C SER A 65 -15.61 1.69 3.74
N SER A 66 -16.83 1.14 3.67
CA SER A 66 -17.07 -0.30 3.68
C SER A 66 -18.06 -0.66 2.58
N SER A 67 -17.91 -1.83 1.95
CA SER A 67 -18.78 -2.25 0.83
C SER A 67 -20.24 -2.44 1.20
N ILE A 68 -20.54 -2.58 2.50
CA ILE A 68 -21.90 -2.78 3.02
C ILE A 68 -22.54 -1.49 3.55
N ASN A 69 -21.77 -0.40 3.65
CA ASN A 69 -22.31 0.87 4.09
C ASN A 69 -22.82 1.67 2.89
N SER A 70 -24.15 1.82 2.80
CA SER A 70 -24.81 2.57 1.73
C SER A 70 -24.56 4.07 1.78
N ALA A 71 -24.05 4.61 2.90
CA ALA A 71 -23.67 6.01 3.03
C ALA A 71 -22.41 6.38 2.22
N GLY A 72 -21.67 5.38 1.70
CA GLY A 72 -20.48 5.58 0.89
C GLY A 72 -19.25 5.94 1.73
N LYS A 73 -18.50 6.97 1.30
CA LYS A 73 -17.29 7.42 2.00
C LYS A 73 -17.65 8.28 3.20
N ILE A 74 -17.20 7.87 4.37
CA ILE A 74 -17.34 8.60 5.63
C ILE A 74 -16.10 9.46 5.82
N ASP A 75 -16.30 10.76 6.03
CA ASP A 75 -15.23 11.68 6.37
C ASP A 75 -14.79 11.44 7.82
N ILE A 76 -13.52 11.04 7.98
CA ILE A 76 -12.89 10.81 9.28
C ILE A 76 -11.77 11.83 9.55
N SER A 77 -11.63 12.87 8.73
CA SER A 77 -10.53 13.86 8.77
C SER A 77 -10.44 14.58 10.11
N ASN A 78 -11.59 14.78 10.78
CA ASN A 78 -11.67 15.47 12.07
C ASN A 78 -11.44 14.55 13.29
N THR A 79 -11.22 13.25 13.08
CA THR A 79 -10.86 12.34 14.17
C THR A 79 -9.44 12.61 14.67
N LYS A 80 -9.18 12.31 15.94
CA LYS A 80 -7.82 12.40 16.50
C LYS A 80 -6.86 11.53 15.70
N PHE A 81 -7.30 10.33 15.33
CA PHE A 81 -6.56 9.39 14.51
C PHE A 81 -6.11 9.98 13.17
N ALA A 82 -7.06 10.48 12.38
CA ALA A 82 -6.75 11.08 11.09
C ALA A 82 -5.84 12.29 11.26
N GLN A 83 -6.12 13.17 12.23
CA GLN A 83 -5.28 14.34 12.47
C GLN A 83 -3.85 13.96 12.84
N THR A 84 -3.64 12.94 13.66
CA THR A 84 -2.32 12.42 14.02
C THR A 84 -1.59 11.91 12.79
N LEU A 85 -2.22 11.02 12.01
CA LEU A 85 -1.60 10.45 10.82
C LEU A 85 -1.37 11.47 9.68
N LEU A 86 -2.23 12.48 9.56
CA LEU A 86 -2.15 13.49 8.50
C LEU A 86 -1.18 14.63 8.82
N LYS A 87 -1.01 15.01 10.10
CA LYS A 87 -0.17 16.15 10.51
C LYS A 87 1.29 15.77 10.71
N GLN A 88 1.55 14.58 11.24
CA GLN A 88 2.90 14.21 11.68
C GLN A 88 3.59 13.35 10.61
N PRO A 89 4.90 13.56 10.35
CA PRO A 89 5.72 12.65 9.56
C PRO A 89 6.01 11.39 10.38
N LEU A 90 4.97 10.61 10.65
CA LEU A 90 5.10 9.34 11.35
C LEU A 90 5.66 8.32 10.36
N LEU A 91 6.83 7.76 10.67
CA LEU A 91 7.40 6.64 9.93
C LEU A 91 6.98 5.35 10.63
N GLY A 92 6.23 4.50 9.96
CA GLY A 92 5.71 3.30 10.59
C GLY A 92 4.90 2.43 9.66
N HIS A 93 4.19 1.50 10.28
CA HIS A 93 3.31 0.55 9.62
C HIS A 93 1.88 0.77 10.12
N LEU A 94 0.95 0.82 9.17
CA LEU A 94 -0.47 0.81 9.43
C LEU A 94 -1.00 -0.60 9.15
N GLY A 95 -1.39 -1.30 10.21
CA GLY A 95 -1.97 -2.64 10.16
C GLY A 95 -3.49 -2.58 10.22
N LEU A 96 -4.12 -3.40 9.40
CA LEU A 96 -5.57 -3.60 9.37
C LEU A 96 -5.89 -5.03 9.77
N SER A 97 -6.85 -5.21 10.68
CA SER A 97 -7.29 -6.54 11.10
C SER A 97 -8.80 -6.60 11.29
N CYS A 98 -9.37 -7.77 11.06
CA CYS A 98 -10.81 -7.98 11.10
C CYS A 98 -11.33 -8.04 12.53
N SER A 99 -12.37 -7.25 12.82
CA SER A 99 -13.17 -7.38 14.03
C SER A 99 -14.51 -8.05 13.69
N ARG A 100 -15.24 -8.54 14.69
CA ARG A 100 -16.57 -9.15 14.48
C ARG A 100 -17.58 -8.20 13.84
N GLN A 101 -17.45 -6.90 14.09
CA GLN A 101 -18.42 -5.88 13.66
C GLN A 101 -17.76 -4.69 12.94
N GLY A 102 -16.52 -4.82 12.51
CA GLY A 102 -15.77 -3.69 11.95
C GLY A 102 -14.32 -3.99 11.62
N LEU A 103 -13.53 -2.93 11.55
CA LEU A 103 -12.12 -2.94 11.24
C LEU A 103 -11.32 -2.41 12.43
N ASN A 104 -10.37 -3.20 12.90
CA ASN A 104 -9.35 -2.77 13.86
C ASN A 104 -8.17 -2.21 13.08
N ILE A 105 -7.79 -0.99 13.40
CA ILE A 105 -6.69 -0.25 12.79
C ILE A 105 -5.63 -0.04 13.85
N THR A 106 -4.41 -0.47 13.55
CA THR A 106 -3.26 -0.27 14.42
C THR A 106 -2.18 0.46 13.66
N PHE A 107 -1.69 1.56 14.21
CA PHE A 107 -0.45 2.18 13.78
C PHE A 107 0.66 1.83 14.75
N ILE A 108 1.85 1.56 14.23
CA ILE A 108 3.07 1.46 15.02
C ILE A 108 4.21 2.11 14.26
N GLY A 109 4.97 2.97 14.92
CA GLY A 109 6.01 3.72 14.25
C GLY A 109 6.86 4.55 15.17
N VAL A 110 7.54 5.51 14.58
CA VAL A 110 8.44 6.45 15.23
C VAL A 110 7.99 7.87 14.94
N ASP A 111 7.93 8.67 15.99
CA ASP A 111 7.67 10.11 15.93
C ASP A 111 9.01 10.88 15.98
N PHE A 112 9.17 11.82 15.03
CA PHE A 112 10.33 12.69 14.85
C PHE A 112 10.00 14.18 15.05
N THR A 113 8.79 14.51 15.50
CA THR A 113 8.28 15.89 15.52
C THR A 113 8.97 16.81 16.52
N THR A 114 9.66 16.26 17.52
CA THR A 114 10.42 17.04 18.49
C THR A 114 11.92 17.03 18.13
N ASN A 115 12.65 18.14 18.34
CA ASN A 115 14.12 18.24 18.22
C ASN A 115 14.88 17.37 19.25
N THR A 116 14.24 16.31 19.75
CA THR A 116 14.75 15.37 20.74
C THR A 116 15.00 14.02 20.07
N GLN A 117 15.44 13.03 20.84
CA GLN A 117 15.53 11.66 20.36
C GLN A 117 14.18 11.16 19.81
N PRO A 118 14.18 10.35 18.74
CA PRO A 118 12.96 9.74 18.19
C PRO A 118 12.23 8.94 19.26
N LYS A 119 10.90 8.91 19.19
CA LYS A 119 10.06 8.17 20.15
C LYS A 119 9.26 7.10 19.45
N GLY A 120 9.17 5.92 20.07
CA GLY A 120 8.28 4.88 19.60
C GLY A 120 6.84 5.26 19.91
N VAL A 121 5.93 5.04 18.97
CA VAL A 121 4.52 5.36 19.14
C VAL A 121 3.63 4.27 18.57
N THR A 122 2.46 4.07 19.18
CA THR A 122 1.40 3.22 18.66
C THR A 122 0.06 3.94 18.72
N TYR A 123 -0.85 3.58 17.81
CA TYR A 123 -2.23 4.05 17.81
C TYR A 123 -3.14 2.85 17.61
N LYS A 124 -4.25 2.78 18.34
CA LYS A 124 -5.30 1.79 18.11
C LYS A 124 -6.66 2.46 17.93
N LEU A 125 -7.35 2.08 16.88
CA LEU A 125 -8.68 2.56 16.53
C LEU A 125 -9.54 1.38 16.07
N THR A 126 -10.81 1.37 16.46
CA THR A 126 -11.79 0.41 15.93
C THR A 126 -12.95 1.16 15.29
N ILE A 127 -13.17 0.94 13.99
CA ILE A 127 -14.28 1.51 13.21
C ILE A 127 -15.29 0.42 12.90
N LEU A 128 -16.54 0.63 13.29
CA LEU A 128 -17.64 -0.27 12.98
C LEU A 128 -18.02 -0.22 11.50
N ASN A 129 -18.74 -1.25 11.05
CA ASN A 129 -19.29 -1.33 9.70
C ASN A 129 -20.14 -0.11 9.31
N ASN A 130 -20.84 0.51 10.27
CA ASN A 130 -21.66 1.70 10.09
C ASN A 130 -20.85 3.02 10.11
N GLY A 131 -19.53 2.97 10.32
CA GLY A 131 -18.66 4.14 10.40
C GLY A 131 -18.45 4.74 11.79
N SER A 132 -19.14 4.24 12.81
CA SER A 132 -18.96 4.73 14.18
C SER A 132 -17.68 4.19 14.82
N PHE A 133 -17.08 4.98 15.70
CA PHE A 133 -15.86 4.62 16.43
C PHE A 133 -16.23 4.03 17.80
N ILE A 134 -15.75 2.83 18.11
CA ILE A 134 -15.96 2.23 19.44
C ILE A 134 -14.73 2.47 20.33
N GLU A 135 -13.55 2.45 19.74
CA GLU A 135 -12.30 2.57 20.48
C GLU A 135 -11.38 3.55 19.75
N ASP A 136 -10.90 4.54 20.49
CA ASP A 136 -9.86 5.46 20.05
C ASP A 136 -8.90 5.69 21.22
N GLN A 137 -7.81 4.93 21.25
CA GLN A 137 -6.82 5.01 22.33
C GLN A 137 -5.87 6.22 22.17
N GLY A 138 -5.95 6.95 21.06
CA GLY A 138 -4.99 7.99 20.75
C GLY A 138 -3.59 7.46 20.45
N LEU A 139 -2.64 8.38 20.31
CA LEU A 139 -1.23 8.07 20.16
C LEU A 139 -0.62 7.81 21.55
N VAL A 140 -0.07 6.61 21.73
CA VAL A 140 0.56 6.17 22.98
C VAL A 140 2.05 5.98 22.74
N GLU A 141 2.88 6.52 23.62
CA GLU A 141 4.32 6.32 23.58
C GLU A 141 4.67 4.87 23.98
N VAL A 142 5.53 4.24 23.20
CA VAL A 142 6.03 2.89 23.45
C VAL A 142 7.55 2.84 23.32
N PRO A 143 8.20 1.86 23.96
CA PRO A 143 9.64 1.66 23.81
C PRO A 143 10.06 1.50 22.33
N LEU A 144 11.18 2.10 21.93
CA LEU A 144 11.69 2.02 20.55
C LEU A 144 12.09 0.59 20.14
N ASP A 145 12.58 -0.21 21.08
CA ASP A 145 12.91 -1.63 20.88
C ASP A 145 11.66 -2.45 20.54
N TYR A 146 10.51 -2.13 21.14
CA TYR A 146 9.23 -2.73 20.76
C TYR A 146 8.85 -2.40 19.31
N VAL A 147 9.00 -1.13 18.89
CA VAL A 147 8.75 -0.71 17.51
C VAL A 147 9.68 -1.45 16.55
N GLY A 148 10.98 -1.51 16.86
CA GLY A 148 11.98 -2.24 16.09
C GLY A 148 11.67 -3.73 15.97
N ALA A 149 11.24 -4.37 17.05
CA ALA A 149 10.91 -5.80 17.06
C ALA A 149 9.64 -6.14 16.25
N VAL A 150 8.68 -5.21 16.15
CA VAL A 150 7.46 -5.40 15.34
C VAL A 150 7.73 -5.10 13.87
N LEU A 151 8.38 -3.97 13.58
CA LEU A 151 8.68 -3.58 12.20
C LEU A 151 9.74 -4.50 11.56
N GLY A 152 10.74 -4.94 12.33
CA GLY A 152 11.80 -5.83 11.88
C GLY A 152 11.30 -7.23 11.53
N ARG A 153 10.36 -7.79 12.31
CA ARG A 153 9.77 -9.11 12.01
C ARG A 153 8.93 -9.13 10.73
N ASN A 154 8.34 -7.99 10.34
CA ASN A 154 7.59 -7.89 9.10
C ASN A 154 8.47 -7.74 7.85
N ALA A 155 9.78 -7.49 8.01
CA ALA A 155 10.72 -7.43 6.90
C ALA A 155 11.16 -8.82 6.39
N GLU A 156 10.93 -9.88 7.17
CA GLU A 156 11.34 -11.27 6.85
C GLU A 156 10.27 -12.05 6.07
N PHE A 157 9.07 -11.49 5.88
CA PHE A 157 8.02 -12.07 5.03
C PHE A 157 8.02 -11.37 3.66
N LYS A 158 8.99 -11.69 2.81
CA LYS A 158 8.97 -11.39 1.37
C LYS A 158 9.47 -12.58 0.56
#